data_AF-A0A1F7RR36-F1
#
_entry.id   AF-A0A1F7RR36-F1
#
_cell.length_a   1.000
_cell.length_b   1.000
_cell.length_c   1.000
_cell.angle_alpha   90.00
_cell.angle_beta   90.00
_cell.angle_gamma   90.00
#
_symmetry.space_group_name_H-M   'P 1'
#
loop_
_entity.id
_entity.type
_entity.pdbx_description
1 polymer ?
#
loop_
_entity_poly.entity_id
_entity_poly.type
_entity_poly.pdbx_seq_one_letter_code
_entity_poly.pdbx_strand_id
1 'polypeptide(L)'
;MKTAVSIPDDIFREVEKVAKEHNYSRSEVFAIALREFLEKLKSQNLLDTLNKVYSDTEESSEEKTLRDRSKKYYAKKVLMEPREI
;
A
#
# COMPACT_ATOMS: atom_id res chain seq x y z
N MET A 1 17.71 -5.03 -16.65
CA MET A 1 18.88 -5.15 -15.75
C MET A 1 18.82 -6.50 -15.06
N LYS A 2 19.93 -7.22 -14.88
CA LYS A 2 19.98 -8.51 -14.17
C LYS A 2 20.86 -8.36 -12.94
N THR A 3 20.39 -8.84 -11.79
CA THR A 3 21.16 -8.85 -10.54
C THR A 3 20.88 -10.16 -9.82
N ALA A 4 21.88 -10.69 -9.12
CA ALA A 4 21.70 -11.82 -8.23
C ALA A 4 21.40 -11.29 -6.82
N VAL A 5 20.34 -11.79 -6.20
CA VAL A 5 19.96 -11.46 -4.82
C VAL A 5 19.90 -12.74 -4.00
N SER A 6 20.35 -12.68 -2.76
CA SER A 6 20.13 -13.76 -1.79
C SER A 6 18.77 -13.56 -1.14
N ILE A 7 17.98 -14.62 -1.06
CA ILE A 7 16.68 -14.63 -0.40
C ILE A 7 16.54 -15.89 0.47
N PRO A 8 15.70 -15.86 1.50
CA PRO A 8 15.38 -17.05 2.29
C PRO A 8 14.78 -18.18 1.43
N ASP A 9 15.12 -19.44 1.76
CA ASP A 9 14.69 -20.63 1.03
C ASP A 9 13.17 -20.84 1.03
N ASP A 10 12.50 -20.49 2.13
CA ASP A 10 11.05 -20.54 2.28
C ASP A 10 10.36 -19.60 1.28
N ILE A 11 10.82 -18.35 1.19
CA ILE A 11 10.31 -17.37 0.22
C ILE A 11 10.57 -17.84 -1.21
N PHE A 12 11.76 -18.37 -1.51
CA PHE A 12 12.06 -18.89 -2.84
C PHE A 12 11.10 -20.02 -3.26
N ARG A 13 10.80 -20.96 -2.36
CA ARG A 13 9.87 -22.08 -2.61
C ARG A 13 8.45 -21.58 -2.89
N GLU A 14 7.98 -20.58 -2.14
CA GLU A 14 6.67 -19.98 -2.39
C GLU A 14 6.61 -19.28 -3.75
N VAL A 15 7.65 -18.52 -4.11
CA VAL A 15 7.75 -17.89 -5.44
C VAL A 15 7.77 -18.93 -6.56
N GLU A 16 8.49 -20.04 -6.40
CA GLU A 16 8.49 -21.11 -7.40
C GLU A 16 7.11 -21.76 -7.57
N LYS A 17 6.35 -21.91 -6.48
CA LYS A 17 4.97 -22.42 -6.53
C LYS A 17 4.08 -21.48 -7.32
N VAL A 18 4.07 -20.18 -6.99
CA VAL A 18 3.29 -19.16 -7.69
C VAL A 18 3.68 -19.06 -9.16
N ALA A 19 4.98 -19.07 -9.45
CA ALA A 19 5.49 -19.05 -10.82
C ALA A 19 4.94 -20.22 -11.66
N LYS A 20 4.92 -21.44 -11.10
CA LYS A 20 4.38 -22.62 -11.78
C LYS A 20 2.86 -22.56 -11.93
N GLU A 21 2.13 -22.17 -10.89
CA GLU A 21 0.67 -22.11 -10.89
C GLU A 21 0.12 -21.08 -11.89
N HIS A 22 0.82 -19.96 -12.06
CA HIS A 22 0.42 -18.88 -12.96
C HIS A 22 1.19 -18.85 -14.30
N ASN A 23 2.04 -19.85 -14.54
CA ASN A 23 2.87 -19.95 -15.74
C ASN A 23 3.75 -18.71 -15.99
N TYR A 24 4.26 -18.13 -14.90
CA TYR A 24 5.19 -17.01 -14.88
C TYR A 24 6.64 -17.50 -14.70
N SER A 25 7.59 -16.69 -15.14
CA SER A 25 8.97 -16.82 -14.70
C SER A 25 9.12 -16.33 -13.26
N ARG A 26 10.10 -16.87 -12.54
CA ARG A 26 10.46 -16.41 -11.18
C ARG A 26 10.73 -14.90 -11.14
N SER A 27 11.41 -14.37 -12.15
CA SER A 27 11.68 -12.92 -12.27
C SER A 27 10.43 -12.07 -12.45
N GLU A 28 9.39 -12.58 -13.12
CA GLU A 28 8.13 -11.86 -13.27
C GLU A 28 7.40 -11.76 -11.93
N VAL A 29 7.35 -12.84 -11.16
CA VAL A 29 6.75 -12.82 -9.81
C VAL A 29 7.43 -11.77 -8.93
N PHE A 30 8.77 -11.72 -8.92
CA PHE A 30 9.49 -10.68 -8.19
C PHE A 30 9.20 -9.27 -8.71
N ALA A 31 9.11 -9.09 -10.04
CA ALA A 31 8.84 -7.77 -10.62
C ALA A 31 7.43 -7.26 -10.26
N ILE A 32 6.43 -8.14 -10.23
CA ILE A 32 5.06 -7.83 -9.80
C ILE A 32 5.07 -7.41 -8.32
N ALA A 33 5.64 -8.25 -7.45
CA ALA A 33 5.70 -7.97 -6.02
C ALA A 33 6.45 -6.65 -5.70
N LEU A 34 7.57 -6.40 -6.37
CA LEU A 34 8.33 -5.16 -6.20
C LEU A 34 7.55 -3.93 -6.66
N ARG A 35 6.78 -4.03 -7.75
CA ARG A 35 5.95 -2.93 -8.22
C ARG A 35 4.89 -2.56 -7.20
N GLU A 36 4.16 -3.56 -6.69
CA GLU A 36 3.14 -3.34 -5.66
C GLU A 36 3.74 -2.78 -4.37
N PHE A 37 4.89 -3.30 -3.95
CA PHE A 37 5.60 -2.80 -2.77
C PHE A 37 6.01 -1.33 -2.92
N LEU A 38 6.58 -0.97 -4.08
CA LEU A 38 7.00 0.40 -4.35
C LEU A 38 5.81 1.37 -4.43
N GLU A 39 4.71 0.97 -5.06
CA GLU A 39 3.49 1.80 -5.09
C GLU A 39 2.91 2.01 -3.68
N LYS A 40 2.92 0.96 -2.84
CA LYS A 40 2.52 1.08 -1.44
C LYS A 40 3.39 2.06 -0.67
N LEU A 41 4.72 1.99 -0.83
CA LEU A 41 5.65 2.93 -0.20
C LEU A 41 5.43 4.36 -0.68
N LYS A 42 5.20 4.56 -1.99
CA LYS A 42 4.91 5.87 -2.57
C LYS A 42 3.63 6.47 -1.99
N SER A 43 2.58 5.66 -1.85
CA SER A 43 1.32 6.08 -1.23
C SER A 43 1.50 6.48 0.23
N GLN A 44 2.29 5.73 1.01
CA GLN A 44 2.63 6.07 2.39
C GLN A 44 3.41 7.37 2.48
N ASN A 45 4.45 7.53 1.65
CA ASN A 45 5.26 8.74 1.64
C ASN A 45 4.43 10.00 1.28
N LEU A 46 3.50 9.86 0.33
CA LEU A 46 2.57 10.93 -0.01
C LEU A 46 1.70 11.32 1.18
N LEU A 47 1.10 10.34 1.87
CA LEU A 47 0.30 10.56 3.07
C LEU A 47 1.12 11.26 4.17
N ASP A 48 2.33 10.78 4.44
CA ASP A 48 3.23 11.35 5.46
C ASP A 48 3.61 12.80 5.13
N THR A 49 3.88 13.07 3.85
CA THR A 49 4.19 14.43 3.38
C THR A 49 3.00 15.37 3.59
N LEU A 50 1.79 14.93 3.26
CA LEU A 50 0.57 15.72 3.51
C LEU A 50 0.38 15.96 5.00
N ASN A 51 0.49 14.92 5.83
CA ASN A 51 0.35 15.05 7.28
C ASN A 51 1.36 16.05 7.85
N LYS A 52 2.61 16.06 7.35
CA LYS A 52 3.64 17.00 7.77
C LYS A 52 3.32 18.44 7.35
N VAL A 53 2.79 18.67 6.16
CA VAL A 53 2.43 20.03 5.70
C VAL A 53 1.25 20.58 6.49
N TYR A 54 0.29 19.73 6.82
CA TYR A 54 -0.95 20.15 7.50
C TYR A 54 -0.88 20.06 9.04
N SER A 55 0.19 19.52 9.64
CA SER A 55 0.29 19.31 11.09
C SER A 55 0.26 20.60 11.91
N ASP A 56 0.74 21.68 11.33
CA ASP A 56 0.98 22.95 12.03
C ASP A 56 -0.09 24.00 11.71
N THR A 57 -1.15 23.62 11.01
CA THR A 57 -2.26 24.52 10.68
C THR A 57 -3.17 24.68 11.90
N GLU A 58 -3.38 25.91 12.35
CA GLU A 58 -4.40 26.20 13.37
C GLU A 58 -5.79 25.96 12.76
N GLU A 59 -6.42 24.87 13.18
CA GLU A 59 -7.77 24.52 12.74
C GLU A 59 -8.83 25.27 13.55
N SER A 60 -9.81 25.84 12.86
CA SER A 60 -11.05 26.35 13.45
C SER A 60 -11.85 25.24 14.14
N SER A 61 -12.62 25.60 15.17
CA SER A 61 -13.60 24.71 15.80
C SER A 61 -14.58 24.11 14.79
N GLU A 62 -14.99 24.90 13.79
CA GLU A 62 -15.90 24.46 12.73
C GLU A 62 -15.23 23.40 11.84
N GLU A 63 -13.97 23.62 11.43
CA GLU A 63 -13.19 22.68 10.63
C GLU A 63 -12.96 21.35 11.36
N LYS A 64 -12.74 21.40 12.67
CA LYS A 64 -12.61 20.22 13.52
C LYS A 64 -13.90 19.40 13.55
N THR A 65 -15.04 20.05 13.74
CA THR A 65 -16.34 19.35 13.74
C THR A 65 -16.67 18.73 12.39
N LEU A 66 -16.34 19.41 11.28
CA LEU A 66 -16.50 18.90 9.93
C LEU A 66 -15.60 17.67 9.69
N ARG A 67 -14.32 17.75 10.08
CA ARG A 67 -13.38 16.63 9.94
C ARG A 67 -13.86 15.39 10.71
N ASP A 68 -14.34 15.55 11.94
CA ASP A 68 -14.79 14.42 12.76
C ASP A 68 -16.04 13.75 12.19
N ARG A 69 -16.99 14.53 11.66
CA ARG A 69 -18.16 13.99 10.95
C ARG A 69 -17.76 13.26 9.68
N SER A 70 -16.88 13.87 8.87
CA SER A 70 -16.36 13.26 7.65
C SER A 70 -15.63 11.94 7.93
N LYS A 71 -14.76 11.89 8.95
CA LYS A 71 -14.06 10.66 9.36
C LYS A 71 -15.04 9.54 9.71
N LYS A 72 -16.09 9.82 10.48
CA LYS A 72 -17.13 8.83 10.82
C LYS A 72 -17.87 8.31 9.59
N TYR A 73 -18.22 9.21 8.67
CA TYR A 73 -18.88 8.85 7.41
C TYR A 73 -17.98 7.95 6.55
N TYR A 74 -16.73 8.34 6.32
CA TYR A 74 -15.79 7.56 5.50
C TYR A 74 -15.41 6.24 6.15
N ALA A 75 -15.22 6.19 7.47
CA ALA A 75 -14.98 4.93 8.18
C ALA A 75 -16.14 3.95 7.98
N LYS A 76 -17.39 4.42 8.11
CA LYS A 76 -18.57 3.61 7.83
C LYS A 76 -18.62 3.16 6.36
N LYS A 77 -18.35 4.06 5.41
CA LYS A 77 -18.38 3.75 3.98
C LYS A 77 -17.33 2.70 3.59
N VAL A 78 -16.08 2.85 4.02
CA VAL A 78 -14.98 1.91 3.72
C VAL A 78 -15.23 0.53 4.31
N LEU A 79 -15.87 0.44 5.47
CA LEU A 79 -16.26 -0.85 6.07
C LEU A 79 -17.46 -1.51 5.37
N MET A 80 -18.30 -0.73 4.68
CA MET A 80 -19.49 -1.21 3.98
C MET A 80 -19.24 -1.57 2.52
N GLU A 81 -18.24 -0.94 1.88
CA GLU A 81 -17.79 -1.24 0.51
C GLU A 81 -16.36 -1.80 0.59
N PRO A 82 -16.17 -3.12 0.78
CA PRO A 82 -14.84 -3.70 0.75
C PRO A 82 -14.18 -3.37 -0.59
N ARG A 83 -12.93 -2.93 -0.55
CA ARG A 83 -12.16 -2.66 -1.77
C ARG A 83 -12.15 -3.93 -2.60
N GLU A 84 -12.61 -3.85 -3.85
CA GLU A 84 -12.28 -4.86 -4.85
C GLU A 84 -10.77 -4.79 -5.04
N ILE A 85 -10.07 -5.81 -4.53
CA ILE A 85 -8.64 -6.04 -4.75
C ILE A 85 -8.54 -7.03 -5.91
#